data_AF-A0A2V7RNF5-F1
#
_entry.id   AF-A0A2V7RNF5-F1
#
_cell.length_a   1.000
_cell.length_b   1.000
_cell.length_c   1.000
_cell.angle_alpha   90.00
_cell.angle_beta   90.00
_cell.angle_gamma   90.00
#
_symmetry.space_group_name_H-M   'P 1'
#
loop_
_entity.id
_entity.type
_entity.pdbx_description
1 polymer ?
#
loop_
_entity_poly.entity_id
_entity_poly.type
_entity_poly.pdbx_seq_one_letter_code
_entity_poly.pdbx_strand_id
1 'polypeptide(L)'
;LLTDPKRIGEWLPGCAAVDGTSIKRGARLTAHFGQRTTEFEVVDLNPGRTFGWVEYGQRNGAKVFFRLDQAGEATSITIQIVWKPRSLLAWVRGRLFSKRNVERQVSKTLENLRRLLGV
;
A
#
# COMPACT_ATOMS: atom_id res chain seq x y z
N LEU A 1 9.86 -3.33 -8.72
CA LEU A 1 9.14 -2.06 -8.44
C LEU A 1 8.35 -2.14 -7.15
N LEU A 2 7.29 -2.95 -7.07
CA LEU A 2 6.43 -3.01 -5.87
C LEU A 2 7.13 -3.58 -4.63
N THR A 3 8.06 -4.51 -4.80
CA THR A 3 8.75 -5.21 -3.70
C THR A 3 10.16 -4.69 -3.42
N ASP A 4 10.51 -3.50 -3.91
CA ASP A 4 11.80 -2.86 -3.64
C ASP A 4 11.59 -1.72 -2.63
N PRO A 5 12.05 -1.84 -1.36
CA PRO A 5 11.84 -0.85 -0.32
C PRO A 5 12.28 0.56 -0.73
N LYS A 6 13.40 0.66 -1.47
CA LYS A 6 13.95 1.94 -1.92
C LYS A 6 13.04 2.66 -2.89
N ARG A 7 12.17 1.91 -3.57
CA ARG A 7 11.23 2.43 -4.58
C ARG A 7 9.81 2.61 -4.06
N ILE A 8 9.47 2.10 -2.87
CA ILE A 8 8.11 2.21 -2.32
C ILE A 8 7.68 3.67 -2.20
N GLY A 9 8.58 4.55 -1.75
CA GLY A 9 8.30 5.99 -1.66
C GLY A 9 8.01 6.66 -3.00
N GLU A 10 8.53 6.12 -4.12
CA GLU A 10 8.29 6.70 -5.44
C GLU A 10 6.84 6.52 -5.91
N TRP A 11 6.22 5.40 -5.55
CA TRP A 11 4.88 5.06 -6.03
C TRP A 11 3.77 5.18 -4.97
N LEU A 12 4.09 5.03 -3.68
CA LEU A 12 3.09 5.05 -2.61
C LEU A 12 2.74 6.51 -2.22
N PRO A 13 1.49 6.96 -2.43
CA PRO A 13 1.15 8.37 -2.24
C PRO A 13 1.40 8.86 -0.80
N GLY A 14 2.15 9.95 -0.69
CA GLY A 14 2.49 10.58 0.58
C GLY A 14 3.59 9.88 1.37
N CYS A 15 4.12 8.75 0.88
CA CYS A 15 5.28 8.07 1.48
C CYS A 15 6.56 8.72 0.95
N ALA A 16 7.39 9.26 1.84
CA ALA A 16 8.68 9.86 1.47
C ALA A 16 9.78 8.80 1.34
N ALA A 17 9.81 7.85 2.27
CA ALA A 17 10.82 6.81 2.33
C ALA A 17 10.29 5.58 3.07
N VAL A 18 10.91 4.43 2.79
CA VAL A 18 10.71 3.20 3.55
C VAL A 18 12.06 2.66 3.99
N ASP A 19 12.24 2.56 5.30
CA ASP A 19 13.42 1.94 5.90
C ASP A 19 13.20 0.44 6.03
N GLY A 20 14.19 -0.33 5.56
CA GLY A 20 14.20 -1.78 5.61
C GLY A 20 15.10 -2.35 4.51
N THR A 21 15.78 -3.46 4.80
CA THR A 21 16.80 -4.02 3.91
C THR A 21 16.29 -5.16 3.03
N SER A 22 15.26 -5.88 3.45
CA SER A 22 14.75 -7.04 2.69
C SER A 22 13.23 -7.17 2.83
N ILE A 23 12.53 -7.31 1.70
CA ILE A 23 11.12 -7.70 1.69
C ILE A 23 11.04 -9.23 1.69
N LYS A 24 10.65 -9.78 2.84
CA LYS A 24 10.26 -11.18 3.02
C LYS A 24 8.97 -11.22 3.82
N ARG A 25 8.20 -12.31 3.72
CA ARG A 25 7.03 -12.51 4.58
C ARG A 25 7.46 -12.41 6.05
N GLY A 26 6.70 -11.66 6.86
CA GLY A 26 7.02 -11.33 8.25
C GLY A 26 8.02 -10.19 8.45
N ALA A 27 8.64 -9.65 7.39
CA ALA A 27 9.50 -8.48 7.52
C ALA A 27 8.69 -7.25 7.93
N ARG A 28 9.27 -6.43 8.81
CA ARG A 28 8.74 -5.12 9.16
C ARG A 28 9.55 -4.04 8.48
N LEU A 29 8.84 -3.10 7.86
CA LEU A 29 9.39 -1.95 7.15
C LEU A 29 8.83 -0.69 7.80
N THR A 30 9.65 0.33 7.99
CA THR A 30 9.21 1.59 8.57
C THR A 30 8.96 2.59 7.46
N ALA A 31 7.71 3.00 7.26
CA ALA A 31 7.31 3.93 6.22
C ALA A 31 7.05 5.33 6.79
N HIS A 32 7.59 6.34 6.10
CA HIS A 32 7.53 7.74 6.52
C HIS A 32 6.57 8.54 5.65
N PHE A 33 5.57 9.17 6.28
CA PHE A 33 4.53 9.99 5.65
C PHE A 33 4.54 11.41 6.24
N GLY A 34 5.49 12.24 5.81
CA GLY A 34 5.69 13.56 6.40
C GLY A 34 6.04 13.44 7.89
N GLN A 35 5.19 13.98 8.76
CA GLN A 35 5.37 13.89 10.23
C GLN A 35 4.90 12.55 10.83
N ARG A 36 4.28 11.67 10.04
CA ARG A 36 3.75 10.38 10.50
C ARG A 36 4.68 9.24 10.09
N THR A 37 5.06 8.40 11.04
CA THR A 37 5.72 7.13 10.77
C THR A 37 4.77 5.97 11.05
N THR A 38 4.86 4.89 10.27
CA THR A 38 4.07 3.67 10.46
C THR A 38 4.91 2.45 10.11
N GLU A 39 4.71 1.35 10.82
CA GLU A 39 5.32 0.06 10.45
C GLU A 39 4.39 -0.71 9.51
N PHE A 40 4.97 -1.34 8.50
CA PHE A 40 4.33 -2.29 7.60
C PHE A 40 4.91 -3.66 7.85
N GLU A 41 4.10 -4.64 8.23
CA GLU A 41 4.52 -6.04 8.23
C GLU A 41 4.04 -6.71 6.96
N VAL A 42 4.97 -7.31 6.22
CA VAL A 42 4.68 -8.03 4.97
C VAL A 42 3.96 -9.33 5.31
N VAL A 43 2.66 -9.40 4.99
CA VAL A 43 1.82 -10.57 5.28
C VAL A 43 1.55 -11.43 4.06
N ASP A 44 1.71 -10.85 2.86
CA ASP A 44 1.63 -11.59 1.61
C ASP A 44 2.78 -11.22 0.69
N LEU A 45 3.44 -12.23 0.15
CA LEU A 45 4.55 -12.08 -0.77
C LEU A 45 4.67 -13.34 -1.61
N ASN A 46 4.42 -13.18 -2.90
CA ASN A 46 4.75 -14.13 -3.95
C ASN A 46 5.37 -13.31 -5.09
N PRO A 47 6.70 -13.34 -5.28
CA PRO A 47 7.39 -12.49 -6.26
C PRO A 47 6.74 -12.55 -7.64
N GLY A 48 6.40 -11.39 -8.19
CA GLY A 48 5.74 -11.26 -9.50
C GLY A 48 4.23 -11.57 -9.51
N ARG A 49 3.63 -11.99 -8.38
CA ARG A 49 2.20 -12.33 -8.30
C ARG A 49 1.45 -11.57 -7.22
N THR A 50 1.93 -11.61 -5.98
CA THR A 50 1.25 -10.94 -4.87
C THR A 50 2.22 -10.23 -3.94
N PHE A 51 1.75 -9.12 -3.39
CA PHE A 51 2.45 -8.38 -2.35
C PHE A 51 1.42 -7.73 -1.45
N GLY A 52 1.61 -7.78 -0.14
CA GLY A 52 0.70 -7.14 0.79
C GLY A 52 1.24 -7.04 2.18
N TRP A 53 0.76 -6.03 2.89
CA TRP A 53 1.18 -5.74 4.25
C TRP A 53 -0.01 -5.37 5.15
N VAL A 54 0.23 -5.45 6.45
CA VAL A 54 -0.61 -4.87 7.49
C VAL A 54 0.13 -3.70 8.15
N GLU A 55 -0.60 -2.63 8.44
CA GLU A 55 -0.06 -1.45 9.12
C GLU A 55 -0.13 -1.61 10.65
N TYR A 56 0.98 -1.37 11.32
CA TYR A 56 1.10 -1.19 12.77
C TYR A 56 1.46 0.27 13.03
N GLY A 57 0.46 1.08 13.37
CA GLY A 57 0.60 2.52 13.55
C GLY A 57 -0.76 3.20 13.76
N GLN A 58 -0.92 4.44 13.28
CA GLN A 58 -2.20 5.15 13.44
C GLN A 58 -3.40 4.45 12.79
N ARG A 59 -3.16 3.68 11.71
CA ARG A 59 -4.18 2.84 11.06
C ARG A 59 -4.01 1.36 11.43
N ASN A 60 -3.68 1.08 12.70
CA ASN A 60 -3.39 -0.27 13.19
C ASN A 60 -4.42 -1.30 12.69
N GLY A 61 -3.94 -2.32 11.98
CA GLY A 61 -4.74 -3.40 11.40
C GLY A 61 -5.29 -3.13 9.99
N ALA A 62 -5.03 -1.95 9.41
CA ALA A 62 -5.27 -1.71 7.98
C ALA A 62 -4.37 -2.61 7.15
N LYS A 63 -4.90 -3.17 6.07
CA LYS A 63 -4.17 -4.05 5.17
C LYS A 63 -4.22 -3.52 3.75
N VAL A 64 -3.13 -3.67 3.02
CA VAL A 64 -3.06 -3.37 1.60
C VAL A 64 -2.55 -4.62 0.89
N PHE A 65 -3.25 -5.05 -0.14
CA PHE A 65 -2.87 -6.18 -0.98
C PHE A 65 -2.82 -5.76 -2.44
N PHE A 66 -1.83 -6.27 -3.14
CA PHE A 66 -1.61 -6.16 -4.57
C PHE A 66 -1.62 -7.57 -5.14
N ARG A 67 -2.46 -7.78 -6.16
CA ARG A 67 -2.41 -8.97 -7.01
C ARG A 67 -2.08 -8.54 -8.42
N LEU A 68 -1.09 -9.19 -9.01
CA LEU A 68 -0.63 -9.01 -10.37
C LEU A 68 -1.11 -10.21 -11.18
N ASP A 69 -1.90 -9.94 -12.20
CA ASP A 69 -2.40 -10.93 -13.14
C ASP A 69 -1.91 -10.59 -14.54
N GLN A 70 -1.59 -11.61 -15.35
CA GLN A 70 -1.25 -11.38 -16.75
C GLN A 70 -2.53 -10.99 -17.53
N ALA A 71 -2.43 -9.94 -18.35
CA ALA A 71 -3.50 -9.46 -19.21
C ALA A 71 -2.95 -9.25 -20.62
N GLY A 72 -2.72 -10.35 -21.35
CA GLY A 72 -2.03 -10.33 -22.64
C GLY A 72 -0.56 -9.91 -22.47
N GLU A 73 -0.17 -8.83 -23.15
CA GLU A 73 1.16 -8.19 -23.02
C GLU A 73 1.24 -7.21 -21.84
N ALA A 74 0.13 -6.95 -21.16
CA ALA A 74 0.06 -6.05 -20.01
C ALA A 74 -0.02 -6.83 -18.68
N THR A 75 0.24 -6.13 -17.58
CA THR A 75 -0.04 -6.62 -16.22
C THR A 75 -1.27 -5.91 -15.67
N SER A 76 -2.30 -6.67 -15.32
CA SER A 76 -3.42 -6.17 -14.53
C SER A 76 -3.02 -6.14 -13.06
N ILE A 77 -3.35 -5.03 -12.39
CA ILE A 77 -3.08 -4.84 -10.96
C ILE A 77 -4.40 -4.68 -10.20
N THR A 78 -4.64 -5.57 -9.25
CA THR A 78 -5.76 -5.45 -8.30
C THR A 78 -5.22 -4.95 -6.98
N ILE A 79 -5.72 -3.80 -6.51
CA ILE A 79 -5.35 -3.21 -5.22
C ILE A 79 -6.54 -3.34 -4.26
N GLN A 80 -6.34 -4.06 -3.16
CA GLN A 80 -7.34 -4.21 -2.10
C GLN A 80 -6.86 -3.50 -0.83
N ILE A 81 -7.66 -2.56 -0.34
CA ILE A 81 -7.40 -1.87 0.93
C ILE A 81 -8.48 -2.28 1.93
N VAL A 82 -8.08 -3.00 2.97
CA VAL A 82 -8.97 -3.48 4.02
C VAL A 82 -8.71 -2.68 5.28
N TRP A 83 -9.74 -2.01 5.80
CA TRP A 83 -9.65 -1.31 7.08
C TRP A 83 -10.87 -1.65 7.94
N LYS A 84 -10.62 -2.11 9.16
CA LYS A 84 -11.66 -2.39 10.15
C LYS A 84 -11.73 -1.22 11.14
N PRO A 85 -12.84 -0.48 11.20
CA PRO A 85 -12.99 0.59 12.17
C PRO A 85 -13.06 0.02 13.59
N ARG A 86 -12.35 0.67 14.52
CA ARG A 86 -12.27 0.23 15.93
C ARG A 86 -13.44 0.72 16.79
N SER A 87 -14.32 1.56 16.24
CA SER A 87 -15.50 2.10 16.93
C SER A 87 -16.58 2.56 15.93
N LEU A 88 -17.81 2.73 16.41
CA LEU A 88 -18.93 3.26 15.61
C LEU A 88 -18.65 4.67 15.08
N LEU A 89 -18.04 5.54 15.91
CA LEU A 89 -17.62 6.88 15.48
C LEU A 89 -16.55 6.83 14.39
N ALA A 90 -15.58 5.91 14.49
CA ALA A 90 -14.59 5.68 13.45
C ALA A 90 -15.24 5.14 12.17
N TRP A 91 -16.27 4.29 12.28
CA TRP A 91 -17.02 3.79 11.13
C TRP A 91 -17.79 4.92 10.43
N VAL A 92 -18.49 5.79 11.16
CA VAL A 92 -19.24 6.93 10.56
C VAL A 92 -18.29 7.90 9.86
N ARG A 93 -17.21 8.32 10.53
CA ARG A 93 -16.17 9.18 9.91
C ARG A 93 -15.52 8.49 8.71
N GLY A 94 -15.28 7.19 8.83
CA GLY A 94 -14.78 6.33 7.77
C GLY A 94 -15.69 6.35 6.54
N ARG A 95 -16.98 6.10 6.70
CA ARG A 95 -17.93 5.99 5.59
C ARG A 95 -17.99 7.25 4.71
N LEU A 96 -17.88 8.44 5.31
CA LEU A 96 -17.94 9.72 4.60
C LEU A 96 -16.59 10.14 3.99
N PHE A 97 -15.48 9.98 4.72
CA PHE A 97 -14.16 10.49 4.29
C PHE A 97 -13.26 9.42 3.66
N SER A 98 -13.40 8.13 4.02
CA SER A 98 -12.51 7.06 3.56
C SER A 98 -12.75 6.70 2.10
N LYS A 99 -14.00 6.69 1.61
CA LYS A 99 -14.28 6.28 0.23
C LYS A 99 -13.59 7.21 -0.78
N ARG A 100 -13.79 8.51 -0.63
CA ARG A 100 -13.14 9.54 -1.48
C ARG A 100 -11.61 9.51 -1.35
N ASN A 101 -11.09 9.25 -0.15
CA ASN A 101 -9.65 9.21 0.08
C ASN A 101 -9.00 7.93 -0.48
N VAL A 102 -9.69 6.79 -0.42
CA VAL A 102 -9.24 5.51 -0.99
C VAL A 102 -9.20 5.56 -2.51
N GLU A 103 -10.25 6.07 -3.16
CA GLU A 103 -10.27 6.25 -4.62
C GLU A 103 -9.11 7.14 -5.06
N ARG A 104 -8.90 8.28 -4.39
CA ARG A 104 -7.76 9.17 -4.66
C ARG A 104 -6.41 8.48 -4.44
N GLN A 105 -6.27 7.70 -3.36
CA GLN A 105 -5.04 7.00 -3.03
C GLN A 105 -4.73 5.92 -4.08
N VAL A 106 -5.71 5.13 -4.50
CA VAL A 106 -5.56 4.12 -5.55
C VAL A 106 -5.21 4.79 -6.88
N SER A 107 -5.94 5.83 -7.30
CA SER A 107 -5.67 6.53 -8.56
C SER A 107 -4.25 7.11 -8.60
N LYS A 108 -3.81 7.80 -7.54
CA LYS A 108 -2.43 8.33 -7.45
C LYS A 108 -1.38 7.24 -7.44
N THR A 109 -1.65 6.11 -6.78
CA THR A 109 -0.74 4.95 -6.80
C THR A 109 -0.56 4.45 -8.23
N LEU A 110 -1.66 4.26 -8.96
CA LEU A 110 -1.63 3.80 -10.36
C LEU A 110 -0.94 4.80 -11.28
N GLU A 111 -1.20 6.10 -11.11
CA GLU A 111 -0.54 7.18 -11.85
C GLU A 111 0.98 7.16 -11.64
N ASN A 112 1.44 7.09 -10.38
CA ASN A 112 2.86 7.02 -10.08
C ASN A 112 3.51 5.75 -10.67
N LEU A 113 2.83 4.60 -10.55
CA LEU A 113 3.33 3.34 -11.11
C LEU A 113 3.47 3.42 -12.63
N ARG A 114 2.47 3.96 -13.34
CA ARG A 114 2.51 4.19 -14.79
C ARG A 114 3.67 5.09 -15.18
N ARG A 115 3.82 6.22 -14.49
CA ARG A 115 4.95 7.14 -14.68
C ARG A 115 6.32 6.46 -14.51
N LEU A 116 6.49 5.63 -13.48
CA LEU A 116 7.75 4.91 -13.23
C LEU A 116 8.03 3.80 -14.24
N LEU A 117 6.99 3.31 -14.92
CA LEU A 117 7.08 2.30 -15.97
C LEU A 117 7.17 2.92 -17.38
N GLY A 118 6.97 4.23 -17.51
CA GLY A 118 7.03 4.94 -18.80
C GLY A 118 5.83 4.69 -19.71
N VAL A 119 4.67 4.34 -19.13
CA VAL A 119 3.41 4.01 -19.83
C VAL A 119 2.25 4.91 -19.41
#